data_AF-A0A6D2X884-F1
#
_entry.id   AF-A0A6D2X884-F1
#
_cell.length_a   1.000
_cell.length_b   1.000
_cell.length_c   1.000
_cell.angle_alpha   90.00
_cell.angle_beta   90.00
_cell.angle_gamma   90.00
#
_symmetry.space_group_name_H-M   'P 1'
#
loop_
_entity.id
_entity.type
_entity.pdbx_description
1 polymer ?
#
loop_
_entity_poly.entity_id
_entity_poly.type
_entity_poly.pdbx_seq_one_letter_code
_entity_poly.pdbx_strand_id
1 'polypeptide(L)' 'MSAQGDCEFLVQRARELVPQDLWAAKAWLITARSLYPADFNIQYEMYTIERNAERTATAGRLLYDM' A
#
# COMPACT_ATOMS: atom_id res chain seq x y z
N MET A 1 -8.09 19.35 8.44
CA MET A 1 -6.90 18.50 8.24
C MET A 1 -7.04 17.87 6.87
N SER A 2 -6.09 18.11 5.96
CA SER A 2 -6.19 17.63 4.59
C SER A 2 -5.78 16.16 4.52
N ALA A 3 -6.75 15.26 4.40
CA ALA A 3 -6.54 13.80 4.33
C ALA A 3 -5.50 13.38 3.27
N GLN A 4 -5.31 14.18 2.22
CA GLN A 4 -4.35 13.92 1.16
C GLN A 4 -2.89 13.90 1.62
N GLY A 5 -2.50 14.81 2.51
CA GLY A 5 -1.13 14.82 3.06
C GLY A 5 -0.87 13.62 3.98
N ASP A 6 -1.91 13.15 4.66
CA ASP A 6 -1.83 11.96 5.52
C ASP A 6 -1.68 10.68 4.68
N CYS A 7 -2.41 10.54 3.57
CA CYS A 7 -2.25 9.42 2.62
C CYS A 7 -0.83 9.36 2.05
N GLU A 8 -0.31 10.49 1.56
CA GLU A 8 1.03 10.58 0.99
C GLU A 8 2.11 10.21 2.01
N PHE A 9 1.98 10.68 3.25
CA PHE A 9 2.90 10.33 4.33
C PHE A 9 2.91 8.82 4.60
N LEU A 10 1.75 8.18 4.68
CA LEU A 10 1.64 6.74 4.96
C LEU A 10 2.25 5.90 3.83
N VAL A 11 1.99 6.26 2.57
CA VAL A 11 2.59 5.60 1.39
C VAL A 11 4.11 5.80 1.36
N GLN A 12 4.59 7.01 1.65
CA GLN A 12 6.01 7.31 1.71
C GLN A 12 6.72 6.47 2.78
N ARG A 13 6.13 6.33 3.98
CA ARG A 13 6.66 5.47 5.05
C ARG A 13 6.73 4.00 4.65
N ALA A 14 5.72 3.50 3.95
CA ALA A 14 5.75 2.13 3.44
C ALA A 14 6.90 1.93 2.45
N ARG A 15 7.08 2.85 1.48
CA ARG A 15 8.13 2.76 0.45
C ARG A 15 9.55 2.74 1.03
N GLU A 16 9.82 3.56 2.04
CA GLU A 16 11.12 3.61 2.73
C GLU A 16 11.49 2.27 3.37
N LEU A 17 10.48 1.51 3.79
CA LEU A 17 10.64 0.22 4.47
C LEU A 17 10.69 -0.97 3.53
N VAL A 18 10.17 -0.89 2.29
CA VAL A 18 10.20 -2.00 1.33
C VAL A 18 11.57 -2.70 1.21
N PRO A 19 12.71 -1.99 1.07
CA PRO A 19 14.02 -2.66 0.97
C PRO A 19 14.56 -3.20 2.30
N GLN A 20 14.04 -2.75 3.44
CA GLN A 20 14.56 -3.09 4.78
C GLN A 20 13.71 -4.14 5.49
N ASP A 21 12.40 -3.92 5.51
CA ASP A 21 11.39 -4.76 6.15
C ASP A 21 10.06 -4.67 5.37
N LEU A 22 9.86 -5.68 4.52
CA LEU A 22 8.65 -5.82 3.73
C LEU A 22 7.39 -5.97 4.59
N TRP A 23 7.47 -6.57 5.78
CA TRP A 23 6.31 -6.77 6.65
C TRP A 23 5.89 -5.48 7.32
N ALA A 24 6.86 -4.68 7.77
CA ALA A 24 6.59 -3.34 8.29
C ALA A 24 5.98 -2.44 7.20
N ALA A 25 6.52 -2.46 5.97
CA ALA A 25 5.94 -1.74 4.84
C ALA A 25 4.48 -2.12 4.58
N LYS A 26 4.17 -3.42 4.58
CA LYS A 26 2.80 -3.92 4.42
C LYS A 26 1.88 -3.50 5.57
N ALA A 27 2.36 -3.50 6.80
CA ALA A 27 1.58 -3.04 7.95
C ALA A 27 1.17 -1.57 7.79
N TRP A 28 2.09 -0.70 7.35
CA TRP A 28 1.78 0.70 7.04
C TRP A 28 0.69 0.84 5.98
N LEU A 29 0.74 0.07 4.90
CA LEU A 29 -0.28 0.13 3.85
C LEU A 29 -1.63 -0.44 4.29
N ILE A 30 -1.66 -1.48 5.13
CA ILE A 30 -2.90 -2.00 5.71
C ILE A 30 -3.54 -0.92 6.62
N THR A 31 -2.73 -0.25 7.45
CA THR A 31 -3.20 0.88 8.25
C THR A 31 -3.74 2.00 7.36
N ALA A 32 -3.00 2.37 6.31
CA ALA A 32 -3.42 3.40 5.36
C ALA A 32 -4.75 3.05 4.69
N ARG A 33 -4.92 1.82 4.20
CA ARG A 33 -6.17 1.35 3.59
C ARG A 33 -7.33 1.32 4.57
N SER A 34 -7.05 1.05 5.85
CA SER A 34 -8.09 1.05 6.89
C SER A 34 -8.61 2.47 7.18
N LEU A 35 -7.74 3.47 7.09
CA LEU A 35 -8.10 4.89 7.27
C LEU A 35 -8.70 5.52 6.01
N TYR A 36 -8.18 5.16 4.84
CA TYR A 36 -8.49 5.76 3.54
C TYR A 36 -8.77 4.68 2.49
N PRO A 37 -9.87 3.91 2.62
CA PRO A 37 -10.12 2.73 1.80
C PRO A 37 -10.33 3.03 0.31
N ALA A 38 -10.77 4.24 -0.03
CA ALA A 38 -11.04 4.68 -1.41
C ALA A 38 -9.86 5.41 -2.06
N ASP A 39 -8.73 5.56 -1.37
CA ASP A 39 -7.55 6.24 -1.92
C ASP A 39 -6.81 5.32 -2.90
N PHE A 40 -6.80 5.73 -4.17
CA PHE A 40 -6.17 4.96 -5.24
C PHE A 40 -4.65 4.80 -5.07
N ASN A 41 -3.95 5.79 -4.51
CA ASN A 41 -2.49 5.69 -4.35
C ASN A 41 -2.13 4.59 -3.36
N ILE A 42 -2.87 4.49 -2.26
CA ILE A 42 -2.69 3.42 -1.26
C ILE A 42 -2.97 2.06 -1.89
N GLN A 43 -4.08 1.92 -2.60
CA GLN A 43 -4.45 0.67 -3.28
C GLN A 43 -3.36 0.26 -4.30
N TYR A 44 -2.96 1.20 -5.15
CA TYR A 44 -1.94 0.97 -6.19
C TYR A 44 -0.58 0.56 -5.61
N GLU A 45 -0.17 1.16 -4.49
CA GLU A 45 1.07 0.80 -3.81
C GLU A 45 1.00 -0.64 -3.27
N MET A 46 -0.13 -1.04 -2.67
CA MET A 46 -0.33 -2.41 -2.19
C MET A 46 -0.20 -3.43 -3.34
N TYR A 47 -0.84 -3.16 -4.48
CA TYR A 47 -0.70 -4.00 -5.67
C TYR A 47 0.74 -4.09 -6.15
N THR A 48 1.43 -2.95 -6.23
CA THR A 48 2.79 -2.87 -6.76
C THR A 48 3.76 -3.71 -5.94
N ILE A 49 3.64 -3.67 -4.60
CA ILE A 49 4.43 -4.50 -3.70
C ILE A 49 4.18 -5.99 -3.93
N GLU A 50 2.92 -6.43 -3.98
CA GLU A 50 2.61 -7.86 -4.18
C GLU A 50 3.00 -8.33 -5.58
N ARG A 51 2.83 -7.48 -6.60
CA ARG A 51 3.25 -7.77 -7.98
C ARG A 51 4.76 -7.94 -8.07
N ASN A 52 5.53 -7.00 -7.50
CA ASN A 52 6.99 -7.05 -7.54
C ASN A 52 7.57 -8.20 -6.71
N ALA A 53 6.84 -8.68 -5.72
CA ALA A 53 7.17 -9.89 -4.95
C ALA A 53 6.70 -11.19 -5.62
N GLU A 54 6.23 -11.13 -6.87
CA GLU A 54 5.71 -12.25 -7.66
C GLU A 54 4.54 -13.01 -6.99
N ARG A 55 3.82 -12.35 -6.08
CA ARG A 55 2.64 -12.90 -5.39
C ARG A 55 1.40 -12.71 -6.26
N THR A 56 1.41 -13.35 -7.42
CA THR A 56 0.45 -13.18 -8.52
C THR A 56 -1.01 -13.28 -8.07
N ALA A 57 -1.37 -14.25 -7.21
CA ALA A 57 -2.73 -14.40 -6.71
C ALA A 57 -3.19 -13.20 -5.87
N THR A 58 -2.32 -12.67 -5.01
CA THR A 58 -2.65 -11.52 -4.15
C THR A 58 -2.68 -10.23 -4.97
N ALA A 59 -1.70 -10.04 -5.85
CA ALA A 59 -1.68 -8.91 -6.77
C ALA A 59 -2.91 -8.90 -7.69
N GLY A 60 -3.31 -10.05 -8.22
CA GLY A 60 -4.51 -10.19 -9.07
C GLY A 60 -5.78 -9.81 -8.32
N ARG A 61 -5.93 -10.23 -7.05
CA ARG A 61 -7.04 -9.81 -6.21
C ARG A 61 -7.04 -8.31 -5.95
N LEU A 62 -5.89 -7.73 -5.59
CA LEU A 62 -5.78 -6.29 -5.34
C LEU A 62 -6.11 -5.47 -6.59
N LEU A 63 -5.71 -5.95 -7.78
CA LEU A 63 -6.05 -5.31 -9.04
C LEU A 63 -7.56 -5.37 -9.35
N TYR A 64 -8.23 -6.47 -8.97
CA TYR A 64 -9.68 -6.61 -9.14
C TYR A 64 -10.48 -5.75 -8.14
N ASP A 65 -9.96 -5.60 -6.93
CA ASP A 65 -10.60 -4.86 -5.83
C ASP A 65 -10.39 -3.32 -5.92
N MET A 66 -9.56 -2.84 -6.85
CA MET A 66 -9.36 -1.42 -7.18
C MET A 66 -10.50 -0.85 -8.01
#